data_AF-A0A8T3PJY6-F1
#
_entry.id   AF-A0A8T3PJY6-F1
#
_cell.length_a   1.000
_cell.length_b   1.000
_cell.length_c   1.000
_cell.angle_alpha   90.00
_cell.angle_beta   90.00
_cell.angle_gamma   90.00
#
_symmetry.space_group_name_H-M   'P 1'
#
loop_
_entity.id
_entity.type
_entity.pdbx_description
1 polymer ?
#
loop_
_entity_poly.entity_id
_entity_poly.type
_entity_poly.pdbx_seq_one_letter_code
_entity_poly.pdbx_strand_id
1 'polypeptide(L)'
;MTTVKIRAGEKFALIALPRANVAHSATDMSLADDLLVTREMPLPVADHWQRWIGEVRVKQLQEAGCFILAKTPADTPAILDGENQNLMRRVCHVYDGLTIVEVPFCATRPFLLTGANVNGDVSIRQIADLQAPVRRAFNQSSILRQIDEAGLRKAYAIGDALAVVVAPPDHIRLKLALSAFLAGVRDVRFDESLHQFCRCIDGIILSRKGKGEADFVARSALFIGAGQDAAIGEMYRMRNAVEHLRPAESEAVGCIDRRAQRLRVIERSTQVEKIARYCLQRVLLNPELVAAGKDEASLEQFWSRSEDDRRKAWGNPLHFNQHLAVLVDPQYVTNQDLGLN
;
A
#
# COMPACT_ATOMS: atom_id res chain seq x y z
N MET A 1 -22.32 19.45 10.47
CA MET A 1 -21.19 19.13 9.58
C MET A 1 -21.49 19.77 8.22
N THR A 2 -20.52 20.48 7.64
CA THR A 2 -20.71 21.12 6.34
C THR A 2 -20.45 20.09 5.26
N THR A 3 -21.49 19.68 4.53
CA THR A 3 -21.34 18.73 3.42
C THR A 3 -20.33 19.29 2.41
N VAL A 4 -19.27 18.53 2.15
CA VAL A 4 -18.28 18.88 1.13
C VAL A 4 -18.96 18.87 -0.24
N LYS A 5 -18.89 20.00 -0.95
CA LYS A 5 -19.47 20.15 -2.30
C LYS A 5 -18.41 20.54 -3.32
N ILE A 6 -18.54 20.00 -4.53
CA ILE A 6 -17.77 20.44 -5.71
C ILE A 6 -18.47 21.68 -6.27
N ARG A 7 -17.81 22.83 -6.26
CA ARG A 7 -18.37 24.13 -6.67
C ARG A 7 -18.38 24.26 -8.19
N ALA A 8 -19.27 25.08 -8.72
CA ALA A 8 -19.27 25.42 -10.15
C ALA A 8 -17.90 25.97 -10.57
N GLY A 9 -17.36 25.43 -11.67
CA GLY A 9 -16.02 25.75 -12.15
C GLY A 9 -14.90 24.87 -11.58
N GLU A 10 -15.18 23.97 -10.64
CA GLU A 10 -14.15 23.04 -10.12
C GLU A 10 -14.08 21.74 -10.94
N LYS A 11 -12.86 21.24 -11.15
CA LYS A 11 -12.58 19.84 -11.53
C LYS A 11 -12.37 19.00 -10.28
N PHE A 12 -12.61 17.70 -10.37
CA PHE A 12 -12.43 16.77 -9.27
C PHE A 12 -11.90 15.40 -9.70
N ALA A 13 -11.27 14.71 -8.76
CA ALA A 13 -11.04 13.27 -8.78
C ALA A 13 -11.40 12.67 -7.42
N LEU A 14 -11.98 11.49 -7.41
CA LEU A 14 -12.56 10.85 -6.23
C LEU A 14 -12.26 9.35 -6.26
N ILE A 15 -11.66 8.82 -5.21
CA ILE A 15 -11.62 7.37 -4.97
C ILE A 15 -12.71 7.02 -3.96
N ALA A 16 -13.59 6.10 -4.34
CA ALA A 16 -14.55 5.50 -3.44
C ALA A 16 -14.00 4.19 -2.87
N LEU A 17 -14.15 3.99 -1.56
CA LEU A 17 -13.75 2.79 -0.83
C LEU A 17 -15.01 2.07 -0.28
N PRO A 18 -15.57 1.11 -1.05
CA PRO A 18 -16.82 0.43 -0.70
C PRO A 18 -16.74 -0.29 0.65
N ARG A 19 -17.62 0.09 1.59
CA ARG A 19 -17.71 -0.44 2.95
C ARG A 19 -16.37 -0.44 3.72
N ALA A 20 -15.51 0.55 3.45
CA ALA A 20 -14.28 0.71 4.22
C ALA A 20 -14.57 1.01 5.69
N ASN A 21 -13.81 0.37 6.57
CA ASN A 21 -13.93 0.55 8.01
C ASN A 21 -13.07 1.75 8.44
N VAL A 22 -13.66 2.95 8.43
CA VAL A 22 -12.99 4.20 8.82
C VAL A 22 -13.57 4.69 10.13
N ALA A 23 -12.70 5.10 11.06
CA ALA A 23 -13.12 5.65 12.35
C ALA A 23 -13.93 6.93 12.14
N HIS A 24 -14.93 7.19 12.98
CA HIS A 24 -15.76 8.39 12.82
C HIS A 24 -14.97 9.70 12.98
N SER A 25 -13.89 9.69 13.77
CA SER A 25 -12.97 10.82 13.89
C SER A 25 -12.16 11.09 12.62
N ALA A 26 -12.09 10.13 11.71
CA ALA A 26 -11.27 10.16 10.50
C ALA A 26 -12.09 10.52 9.25
N THR A 27 -13.26 11.15 9.44
CA THR A 27 -14.18 11.52 8.35
C THR A 27 -14.44 13.01 8.36
N ASP A 28 -14.65 13.58 7.18
CA ASP A 28 -14.87 15.02 6.93
C ASP A 28 -13.69 15.90 7.34
N MET A 29 -12.48 15.37 7.10
CA MET A 29 -11.22 16.04 7.39
C MET A 29 -10.56 16.56 6.11
N SER A 30 -9.88 17.69 6.24
CA SER A 30 -8.96 18.20 5.22
C SER A 30 -7.57 17.63 5.48
N LEU A 31 -7.01 17.00 4.43
CA LEU A 31 -5.61 16.59 4.38
C LEU A 31 -4.74 17.73 3.84
N ALA A 32 -5.29 18.47 2.87
CA ALA A 32 -4.77 19.72 2.32
C ALA A 32 -5.94 20.58 1.81
N ASP A 33 -5.66 21.80 1.34
CA ASP A 33 -6.68 22.74 0.85
C ASP A 33 -7.56 22.17 -0.27
N ASP A 34 -6.96 21.35 -1.13
CA ASP A 34 -7.58 20.74 -2.31
C ASP A 34 -7.90 19.25 -2.12
N LEU A 35 -7.59 18.67 -0.95
CA LEU A 35 -7.65 17.24 -0.69
C LEU A 35 -8.38 16.93 0.63
N LEU A 36 -9.46 16.17 0.50
CA LEU A 36 -10.43 15.93 1.56
C LEU A 36 -10.69 14.42 1.69
N VAL A 37 -10.96 13.98 2.92
CA VAL A 37 -11.51 12.65 3.20
C VAL A 37 -12.89 12.83 3.79
N THR A 38 -13.89 12.19 3.20
CA THR A 38 -15.29 12.29 3.64
C THR A 38 -15.95 10.92 3.68
N ARG A 39 -16.95 10.77 4.55
CA ARG A 39 -17.78 9.55 4.62
C ARG A 39 -18.99 9.62 3.71
N GLU A 40 -19.52 10.83 3.53
CA GLU A 40 -20.70 11.06 2.71
C GLU A 40 -20.29 11.28 1.25
N MET A 41 -21.17 10.90 0.33
CA MET A 41 -20.92 11.11 -1.09
C MET A 41 -20.88 12.61 -1.39
N PRO A 42 -19.75 13.18 -1.89
CA PRO A 42 -19.58 14.62 -2.03
C PRO A 42 -20.24 15.22 -3.28
N LEU A 43 -21.00 14.42 -4.01
CA LEU A 43 -21.69 14.80 -5.24
C LEU A 43 -23.08 14.17 -5.28
N PRO A 44 -24.10 14.86 -5.80
CA PRO A 44 -25.38 14.22 -6.10
C PRO A 44 -25.23 13.29 -7.31
N VAL A 45 -25.69 12.04 -7.20
CA VAL A 45 -25.80 11.14 -8.36
C VAL A 45 -27.15 11.41 -9.01
N ALA A 46 -27.16 12.24 -10.06
CA ALA A 46 -28.35 12.48 -10.86
C ALA A 46 -28.83 11.18 -11.54
N ASP A 47 -30.14 11.05 -11.81
CA ASP A 47 -30.75 9.86 -12.40
C ASP A 47 -30.07 9.40 -13.70
N HIS A 48 -29.59 10.35 -14.50
CA HIS A 48 -28.90 10.03 -15.75
C HIS A 48 -27.54 9.34 -15.49
N TRP A 49 -26.82 9.71 -14.41
CA TRP A 49 -25.61 9.00 -14.01
C TRP A 49 -25.91 7.60 -13.54
N GLN A 50 -27.00 7.40 -12.80
CA GLN A 50 -27.41 6.05 -12.38
C GLN A 50 -27.62 5.12 -13.56
N ARG A 51 -28.21 5.61 -14.66
CA ARG A 51 -28.36 4.85 -15.90
C ARG A 51 -27.02 4.57 -16.59
N TRP A 52 -26.09 5.53 -16.57
CA TRP A 52 -24.81 5.40 -17.27
C TRP A 52 -23.79 4.54 -16.52
N ILE A 53 -23.61 4.76 -15.22
CA ILE A 53 -22.63 4.01 -14.41
C ILE A 53 -23.17 2.64 -13.96
N GLY A 54 -24.48 2.46 -14.06
CA GLY A 54 -25.20 1.24 -13.69
C GLY A 54 -25.55 1.19 -12.20
N GLU A 55 -26.66 0.51 -11.90
CA GLU A 55 -27.22 0.39 -10.55
C GLU A 55 -26.24 -0.22 -9.55
N VAL A 56 -25.43 -1.20 -9.98
CA VAL A 56 -24.42 -1.84 -9.13
C VAL A 56 -23.37 -0.83 -8.66
N ARG A 57 -22.91 0.07 -9.54
CA ARG A 57 -21.89 1.06 -9.20
C ARG A 57 -22.46 2.19 -8.34
N VAL A 58 -23.70 2.61 -8.59
CA VAL A 58 -24.42 3.53 -7.71
C VAL A 58 -24.55 2.96 -6.30
N LYS A 59 -24.94 1.69 -6.20
CA LYS A 59 -25.03 1.02 -4.90
C LYS A 59 -23.66 0.97 -4.20
N GLN A 60 -22.58 0.67 -4.91
CA GLN A 60 -21.23 0.71 -4.35
C GLN A 60 -20.80 2.12 -3.88
N LEU A 61 -21.20 3.18 -4.60
CA LEU A 61 -21.00 4.56 -4.16
C LEU A 61 -21.77 4.86 -2.88
N GLN A 62 -23.05 4.48 -2.81
CA GLN A 62 -23.90 4.69 -1.64
C GLN A 62 -23.42 3.89 -0.42
N GLU A 63 -22.83 2.71 -0.65
CA GLU A 63 -22.26 1.85 0.39
C GLU A 63 -20.78 2.17 0.69
N ALA A 64 -20.19 3.20 0.07
CA ALA A 64 -18.83 3.60 0.37
C ALA A 64 -18.70 4.06 1.82
N GLY A 65 -17.72 3.51 2.52
CA GLY A 65 -17.43 3.91 3.90
C GLY A 65 -16.50 5.12 3.98
N CYS A 66 -15.83 5.45 2.87
CA CYS A 66 -14.86 6.52 2.77
C CYS A 66 -14.65 6.94 1.32
N PHE A 67 -14.42 8.23 1.13
CA PHE A 67 -14.06 8.86 -0.12
C PHE A 67 -12.79 9.69 0.06
N ILE A 68 -11.85 9.55 -0.86
CA ILE A 68 -10.68 10.42 -1.00
C ILE A 68 -10.95 11.36 -2.17
N LEU A 69 -11.14 12.64 -1.92
CA LEU A 69 -11.54 13.65 -2.91
C LEU A 69 -10.43 14.68 -3.10
N ALA A 70 -9.94 14.83 -4.32
CA ALA A 70 -9.18 16.00 -4.73
C ALA A 70 -10.03 16.90 -5.64
N LYS A 71 -9.96 18.22 -5.46
CA LYS A 71 -10.67 19.17 -6.32
C LYS A 71 -9.95 20.52 -6.41
N THR A 72 -10.07 21.18 -7.55
CA THR A 72 -9.47 22.50 -7.78
C THR A 72 -10.37 23.33 -8.68
N PRO A 73 -10.42 24.68 -8.53
CA PRO A 73 -10.88 25.56 -9.60
C PRO A 73 -10.16 25.24 -10.91
N ALA A 74 -10.89 25.23 -12.01
CA ALA A 74 -10.38 24.88 -13.33
C ALA A 74 -10.62 26.01 -14.32
N ASP A 75 -9.65 26.25 -15.21
CA ASP A 75 -9.78 27.26 -16.27
C ASP A 75 -10.79 26.80 -17.34
N THR A 76 -10.78 25.50 -17.64
CA THR A 76 -11.66 24.88 -18.64
C THR A 76 -12.39 23.66 -18.03
N PRO A 77 -13.36 23.87 -17.11
CA PRO A 77 -14.06 22.77 -16.43
C PRO A 77 -14.79 21.85 -17.42
N ALA A 78 -15.15 22.37 -18.59
CA ALA A 78 -15.81 21.62 -19.65
C ALA A 78 -14.89 20.66 -20.42
N ILE A 79 -13.56 20.68 -20.22
CA ILE A 79 -12.59 19.85 -20.96
C ILE A 79 -11.93 18.84 -20.01
N LEU A 80 -11.77 17.58 -20.44
CA LEU A 80 -10.99 16.58 -19.72
C LEU A 80 -9.52 16.68 -20.17
N ASP A 81 -8.63 17.11 -19.28
CA ASP A 81 -7.24 17.46 -19.63
C ASP A 81 -6.23 17.13 -18.51
N GLY A 82 -5.06 17.79 -18.54
CA GLY A 82 -3.99 17.62 -17.56
C GLY A 82 -4.39 17.95 -16.12
N GLU A 83 -5.36 18.85 -15.90
CA GLU A 83 -5.85 19.17 -14.55
C GLU A 83 -6.52 17.93 -13.93
N ASN A 84 -7.34 17.21 -14.70
CA ASN A 84 -7.96 15.96 -14.26
C ASN A 84 -6.91 14.88 -13.98
N GLN A 85 -5.91 14.74 -14.86
CA GLN A 85 -4.84 13.77 -14.67
C GLN A 85 -4.03 14.05 -13.39
N ASN A 86 -3.79 15.32 -13.07
CA ASN A 86 -3.10 15.72 -11.85
C ASN A 86 -3.93 15.40 -10.60
N LEU A 87 -5.23 15.70 -10.61
CA LEU A 87 -6.14 15.34 -9.51
C LEU A 87 -6.24 13.82 -9.32
N MET A 88 -6.37 13.06 -10.40
CA MET A 88 -6.39 11.58 -10.37
C MET A 88 -5.10 11.03 -9.76
N ARG A 89 -3.93 11.53 -10.21
CA ARG A 89 -2.64 11.13 -9.65
C ARG A 89 -2.55 11.44 -8.16
N ARG A 90 -3.04 12.60 -7.73
CA ARG A 90 -3.06 13.01 -6.32
C ARG A 90 -3.86 12.05 -5.45
N VAL A 91 -5.11 11.73 -5.81
CA VAL A 91 -5.91 10.76 -5.02
C VAL A 91 -5.32 9.35 -5.08
N CYS A 92 -4.76 8.92 -6.21
CA CYS A 92 -4.09 7.63 -6.33
C CYS A 92 -2.85 7.52 -5.43
N HIS A 93 -2.02 8.56 -5.32
CA HIS A 93 -0.88 8.56 -4.42
C HIS A 93 -1.30 8.46 -2.94
N VAL A 94 -2.40 9.10 -2.56
CA VAL A 94 -2.96 8.97 -1.20
C VAL A 94 -3.50 7.56 -0.97
N TYR A 95 -4.13 6.95 -1.98
CA TYR A 95 -4.59 5.56 -1.89
C TYR A 95 -3.45 4.54 -1.81
N ASP A 96 -2.37 4.74 -2.57
CA ASP A 96 -1.15 3.93 -2.46
C ASP A 96 -0.47 4.16 -1.10
N GLY A 97 -0.42 5.41 -0.64
CA GLY A 97 0.04 5.77 0.70
C GLY A 97 -0.78 5.09 1.79
N LEU A 98 -2.11 5.05 1.65
CA LEU A 98 -3.00 4.31 2.53
C LEU A 98 -2.64 2.83 2.50
N THR A 99 -2.54 2.24 1.31
CA THR A 99 -2.14 0.83 1.09
C THR A 99 -0.76 0.50 1.67
N ILE A 100 0.14 1.48 1.84
CA ILE A 100 1.43 1.35 2.55
C ILE A 100 1.28 1.56 4.06
N VAL A 101 0.43 2.46 4.53
CA VAL A 101 0.17 2.58 5.98
C VAL A 101 -0.48 1.30 6.51
N GLU A 102 -1.53 0.86 5.83
CA GLU A 102 -2.37 -0.27 6.19
C GLU A 102 -3.15 -0.78 4.97
N VAL A 103 -3.53 -2.05 4.91
CA VAL A 103 -4.41 -2.51 3.82
C VAL A 103 -5.84 -2.06 4.11
N PRO A 104 -6.43 -1.12 3.34
CA PRO A 104 -7.82 -0.73 3.57
C PRO A 104 -8.72 -1.92 3.26
N PHE A 105 -9.52 -2.34 4.24
CA PHE A 105 -10.58 -3.31 3.99
C PHE A 105 -11.63 -2.66 3.09
N CYS A 106 -11.92 -3.26 1.94
CA CYS A 106 -13.05 -2.87 1.09
C CYS A 106 -13.85 -4.12 0.74
N ALA A 107 -15.18 -4.05 0.79
CA ALA A 107 -16.03 -5.21 0.48
C ALA A 107 -16.05 -5.54 -1.02
N THR A 108 -15.81 -4.54 -1.87
CA THR A 108 -15.65 -4.68 -3.32
C THR A 108 -14.42 -3.88 -3.78
N ARG A 109 -14.07 -3.99 -5.06
CA ARG A 109 -12.94 -3.23 -5.62
C ARG A 109 -13.19 -1.72 -5.45
N PRO A 110 -12.20 -0.97 -4.93
CA PRO A 110 -12.20 0.48 -5.01
C PRO A 110 -12.24 0.95 -6.46
N PHE A 111 -12.73 2.15 -6.67
CA PHE A 111 -12.78 2.74 -8.01
C PHE A 111 -12.61 4.25 -7.94
N LEU A 112 -12.09 4.78 -9.04
CA LEU A 112 -11.78 6.17 -9.26
C LEU A 112 -12.82 6.78 -10.18
N LEU A 113 -13.30 7.97 -9.83
CA LEU A 113 -14.12 8.84 -10.65
C LEU A 113 -13.37 10.15 -10.89
N THR A 114 -13.48 10.74 -12.08
CA THR A 114 -13.07 12.13 -12.31
C THR A 114 -14.07 12.86 -13.20
N GLY A 115 -14.13 14.17 -13.04
CA GLY A 115 -15.09 15.00 -13.72
C GLY A 115 -14.92 16.48 -13.40
N ALA A 116 -16.00 17.23 -13.60
CA ALA A 116 -16.06 18.65 -13.28
C ALA A 116 -17.49 19.07 -12.93
N ASN A 117 -17.62 20.20 -12.27
CA ASN A 117 -18.89 20.89 -12.11
C ASN A 117 -18.97 22.04 -13.12
N VAL A 118 -19.79 21.87 -14.16
CA VAL A 118 -19.99 22.87 -15.21
C VAL A 118 -21.33 23.56 -14.97
N ASN A 119 -21.31 24.87 -14.70
CA ASN A 119 -22.51 25.67 -14.48
C ASN A 119 -23.45 25.14 -13.37
N GLY A 120 -22.90 24.50 -12.33
CA GLY A 120 -23.66 23.94 -11.22
C GLY A 120 -24.01 22.45 -11.38
N ASP A 121 -23.77 21.86 -12.55
CA ASP A 121 -24.02 20.44 -12.82
C ASP A 121 -22.72 19.61 -12.71
N VAL A 122 -22.70 18.67 -11.77
CA VAL A 122 -21.55 17.78 -11.55
C VAL A 122 -21.62 16.64 -12.56
N SER A 123 -20.65 16.63 -13.48
CA SER A 123 -20.54 15.64 -14.53
C SER A 123 -19.38 14.68 -14.27
N ILE A 124 -19.67 13.38 -14.15
CA ILE A 124 -18.67 12.31 -14.08
C ILE A 124 -18.27 11.94 -15.50
N ARG A 125 -16.98 12.03 -15.83
CA ARG A 125 -16.52 11.87 -17.22
C ARG A 125 -15.70 10.63 -17.45
N GLN A 126 -15.06 10.13 -16.41
CA GLN A 126 -14.27 8.91 -16.47
C GLN A 126 -14.41 8.14 -15.17
N ILE A 127 -14.44 6.81 -15.32
CA ILE A 127 -14.49 5.83 -14.24
C ILE A 127 -13.41 4.80 -14.50
N ALA A 128 -12.67 4.41 -13.46
CA ALA A 128 -11.70 3.34 -13.54
C ALA A 128 -11.76 2.47 -12.28
N ASP A 129 -11.74 1.15 -12.45
CA ASP A 129 -11.53 0.25 -11.31
C ASP A 129 -10.07 0.33 -10.83
N LEU A 130 -9.89 0.32 -9.52
CA LEU A 130 -8.57 0.22 -8.92
C LEU A 130 -8.31 -1.23 -8.50
N GLN A 131 -7.03 -1.60 -8.50
CA GLN A 131 -6.61 -2.89 -7.98
C GLN A 131 -6.68 -2.87 -6.45
N ALA A 132 -7.59 -3.66 -5.91
CA ALA A 132 -7.71 -3.84 -4.47
C ALA A 132 -6.59 -4.74 -3.95
N PRO A 133 -5.98 -4.44 -2.79
CA PRO A 133 -5.18 -5.41 -2.08
C PRO A 133 -5.99 -6.69 -1.78
N VAL A 134 -5.32 -7.83 -1.81
CA VAL A 134 -5.93 -9.13 -1.52
C VAL A 134 -6.29 -9.23 -0.05
N ARG A 135 -7.53 -9.65 0.20
CA ARG A 135 -8.02 -9.92 1.55
C ARG A 135 -7.43 -11.22 2.08
N ARG A 136 -6.75 -11.14 3.22
CA ARG A 136 -6.21 -12.29 3.95
C ARG A 136 -7.11 -12.60 5.15
N ALA A 137 -8.05 -13.52 4.99
CA ALA A 137 -9.14 -13.78 5.93
C ALA A 137 -8.69 -14.24 7.33
N PHE A 138 -7.48 -14.80 7.44
CA PHE A 138 -6.91 -15.30 8.69
C PHE A 138 -6.24 -14.22 9.56
N ASN A 139 -6.21 -12.95 9.12
CA ASN A 139 -5.75 -11.84 9.94
C ASN A 139 -6.97 -11.09 10.53
N GLN A 140 -7.57 -11.64 11.59
CA GLN A 140 -8.73 -11.04 12.26
C GLN A 140 -8.50 -9.58 12.67
N SER A 141 -7.28 -9.25 13.09
CA SER A 141 -6.94 -7.89 13.51
C SER A 141 -7.11 -6.87 12.38
N SER A 142 -6.81 -7.26 11.12
CA SER A 142 -6.92 -6.37 9.96
C SER A 142 -8.36 -6.11 9.53
N ILE A 143 -9.28 -7.06 9.77
CA ILE A 143 -10.69 -6.91 9.39
C ILE A 143 -11.39 -5.94 10.35
N LEU A 144 -11.02 -5.96 11.63
CA LEU A 144 -11.62 -5.12 12.66
C LEU A 144 -10.96 -3.75 12.79
N ARG A 145 -9.74 -3.60 12.27
CA ARG A 145 -9.00 -2.34 12.38
C ARG A 145 -9.69 -1.24 11.58
N GLN A 146 -9.94 -0.14 12.28
CA GLN A 146 -10.44 1.09 11.68
C GLN A 146 -9.26 1.93 11.18
N ILE A 147 -9.43 2.50 9.98
CA ILE A 147 -8.55 3.56 9.49
C ILE A 147 -8.88 4.80 10.30
N ASP A 148 -7.94 5.25 11.12
CA ASP A 148 -8.09 6.45 11.96
C ASP A 148 -7.48 7.69 11.30
N GLU A 149 -7.64 8.84 11.96
CA GLU A 149 -7.15 10.13 11.45
C GLU A 149 -5.63 10.11 11.28
N ALA A 150 -4.90 9.53 12.23
CA ALA A 150 -3.45 9.41 12.18
C ALA A 150 -2.99 8.58 10.98
N GLY A 151 -3.69 7.47 10.69
CA GLY A 151 -3.48 6.64 9.52
C GLY A 151 -3.69 7.40 8.22
N LEU A 152 -4.77 8.19 8.10
CA LEU A 152 -5.04 9.02 6.92
C LEU A 152 -4.01 10.14 6.73
N ARG A 153 -3.62 10.84 7.80
CA ARG A 153 -2.57 11.87 7.72
C ARG A 153 -1.23 11.28 7.31
N LYS A 154 -0.91 10.10 7.83
CA LYS A 154 0.30 9.37 7.43
C LYS A 154 0.22 8.92 5.97
N ALA A 155 -0.93 8.43 5.52
CA ALA A 155 -1.16 8.05 4.13
C ALA A 155 -0.99 9.24 3.18
N TYR A 156 -1.52 10.41 3.56
CA TYR A 156 -1.32 11.66 2.84
C TYR A 156 0.16 12.05 2.75
N ALA A 157 0.88 12.06 3.87
CA ALA A 157 2.31 12.39 3.90
C ALA A 157 3.15 11.44 3.01
N ILE A 158 2.80 10.15 2.99
CA ILE A 158 3.40 9.18 2.07
C ILE A 158 3.01 9.51 0.62
N GLY A 159 1.75 9.85 0.35
CA GLY A 159 1.28 10.24 -0.98
C GLY A 159 2.03 11.46 -1.55
N ASP A 160 2.31 12.46 -0.72
CA ASP A 160 3.13 13.61 -1.10
C ASP A 160 4.58 13.20 -1.40
N ALA A 161 5.17 12.34 -0.57
CA ALA A 161 6.50 11.79 -0.84
C ALA A 161 6.53 10.96 -2.14
N LEU A 162 5.49 10.20 -2.44
CA LEU A 162 5.34 9.47 -3.70
C LEU A 162 5.29 10.41 -4.89
N ALA A 163 4.65 11.58 -4.78
CA ALA A 163 4.65 12.57 -5.86
C ALA A 163 6.08 13.06 -6.19
N VAL A 164 6.93 13.23 -5.18
CA VAL A 164 8.34 13.60 -5.35
C VAL A 164 9.17 12.45 -5.95
N VAL A 165 8.92 11.21 -5.51
CA VAL A 165 9.70 10.04 -5.95
C VAL A 165 9.32 9.58 -7.36
N VAL A 166 8.03 9.59 -7.70
CA VAL A 166 7.53 8.96 -8.94
C VAL A 166 7.69 9.89 -10.16
N ALA A 167 7.59 11.21 -9.97
CA ALA A 167 7.61 12.18 -11.07
C ALA A 167 8.95 12.30 -11.83
N PRO A 168 10.13 12.46 -11.18
CA PRO A 168 11.41 12.59 -11.87
C PRO A 168 11.86 11.23 -12.45
N PRO A 169 12.83 11.16 -13.38
CA PRO A 169 13.39 9.89 -13.86
C PRO A 169 14.20 9.13 -12.81
N ASP A 170 14.69 9.82 -11.77
CA ASP A 170 15.50 9.29 -10.67
C ASP A 170 14.73 8.27 -9.81
N HIS A 171 15.35 7.77 -8.74
CA HIS A 171 14.75 6.84 -7.77
C HIS A 171 14.29 5.51 -8.38
N ILE A 172 14.90 5.04 -9.48
CA ILE A 172 14.49 3.82 -10.20
C ILE A 172 14.37 2.63 -9.24
N ARG A 173 15.36 2.43 -8.36
CA ARG A 173 15.36 1.32 -7.41
C ARG A 173 14.21 1.41 -6.40
N LEU A 174 13.93 2.60 -5.87
CA LEU A 174 12.82 2.83 -4.94
C LEU A 174 11.46 2.66 -5.63
N LYS A 175 11.32 3.08 -6.89
CA LYS A 175 10.11 2.84 -7.71
C LYS A 175 9.89 1.35 -7.96
N LEU A 176 10.96 0.59 -8.23
CA LEU A 176 10.88 -0.86 -8.37
C LEU A 176 10.51 -1.52 -7.03
N ALA A 177 11.04 -1.04 -5.91
CA ALA A 177 10.66 -1.50 -4.57
C ALA A 177 9.17 -1.28 -4.29
N LEU A 178 8.68 -0.06 -4.57
CA LEU A 178 7.27 0.31 -4.47
C LEU A 178 6.38 -0.56 -5.36
N SER A 179 6.79 -0.75 -6.62
CA SER A 179 6.06 -1.59 -7.58
C SER A 179 5.97 -3.04 -7.11
N ALA A 180 7.06 -3.59 -6.58
CA ALA A 180 7.09 -4.92 -5.99
C ALA A 180 6.16 -5.02 -4.78
N PHE A 181 6.17 -4.03 -3.88
CA PHE A 181 5.24 -4.01 -2.75
C PHE A 181 3.77 -3.99 -3.20
N LEU A 182 3.42 -3.09 -4.13
CA LEU A 182 2.06 -2.98 -4.65
C LEU A 182 1.63 -4.26 -5.40
N ALA A 183 2.55 -4.94 -6.10
CA ALA A 183 2.28 -6.25 -6.68
C ALA A 183 2.02 -7.30 -5.60
N GLY A 184 2.87 -7.35 -4.56
CA GLY A 184 2.77 -8.31 -3.47
C GLY A 184 1.46 -8.23 -2.69
N VAL A 185 0.97 -7.01 -2.40
CA VAL A 185 -0.33 -6.83 -1.72
C VAL A 185 -1.53 -7.19 -2.60
N ARG A 186 -1.37 -7.24 -3.92
CA ARG A 186 -2.41 -7.58 -4.90
C ARG A 186 -2.37 -9.05 -5.32
N ASP A 187 -1.35 -9.80 -4.92
CA ASP A 187 -1.21 -11.20 -5.28
C ASP A 187 -2.02 -12.11 -4.34
N VAL A 188 -2.72 -13.07 -4.93
CA VAL A 188 -3.54 -14.07 -4.22
C VAL A 188 -2.71 -15.24 -3.72
N ARG A 189 -1.52 -15.46 -4.29
CA ARG A 189 -0.61 -16.54 -3.96
C ARG A 189 0.43 -16.08 -2.93
N PHE A 190 0.48 -16.75 -1.78
CA PHE A 190 1.35 -16.33 -0.66
C PHE A 190 2.84 -16.38 -0.95
N ASP A 191 3.26 -17.36 -1.73
CA ASP A 191 4.63 -17.55 -2.19
C ASP A 191 5.06 -16.43 -3.15
N GLU A 192 4.18 -16.04 -4.09
CA GLU A 192 4.43 -14.89 -4.96
C GLU A 192 4.41 -13.56 -4.18
N SER A 193 3.44 -13.35 -3.29
CA SER A 193 3.44 -12.18 -2.40
C SER A 193 4.74 -12.12 -1.59
N LEU A 194 5.18 -13.24 -1.01
CA LEU A 194 6.42 -13.32 -0.23
C LEU A 194 7.62 -12.90 -1.09
N HIS A 195 7.73 -13.45 -2.29
CA HIS A 195 8.76 -13.09 -3.26
C HIS A 195 8.73 -11.58 -3.57
N GLN A 196 7.57 -11.01 -3.86
CA GLN A 196 7.42 -9.59 -4.16
C GLN A 196 7.80 -8.69 -2.98
N PHE A 197 7.43 -9.05 -1.75
CA PHE A 197 7.83 -8.28 -0.56
C PHE A 197 9.32 -8.40 -0.26
N CYS A 198 9.94 -9.57 -0.43
CA CYS A 198 11.40 -9.70 -0.40
C CYS A 198 12.06 -8.82 -1.47
N ARG A 199 11.52 -8.74 -2.69
CA ARG A 199 12.00 -7.83 -3.75
C ARG A 199 11.85 -6.36 -3.38
N CYS A 200 10.80 -5.99 -2.67
CA CYS A 200 10.65 -4.64 -2.12
C CYS A 200 11.80 -4.32 -1.14
N ILE A 201 12.11 -5.24 -0.22
CA ILE A 201 13.22 -5.06 0.73
C ILE A 201 14.56 -5.04 -0.02
N ASP A 202 14.78 -5.94 -0.99
CA ASP A 202 15.96 -5.96 -1.88
C ASP A 202 16.15 -4.62 -2.58
N GLY A 203 15.07 -3.96 -3.00
CA GLY A 203 15.12 -2.64 -3.62
C GLY A 203 15.51 -1.50 -2.67
N ILE A 204 15.39 -1.70 -1.36
CA ILE A 204 15.78 -0.72 -0.33
C ILE A 204 17.21 -0.99 0.16
N ILE A 205 17.62 -2.26 0.22
CA ILE A 205 19.00 -2.63 0.48
C ILE A 205 19.85 -2.62 -0.81
N LEU A 206 21.17 -2.69 -0.67
CA LEU A 206 22.07 -2.82 -1.82
C LEU A 206 22.86 -4.13 -1.72
N SER A 207 22.32 -5.22 -2.24
CA SER A 207 23.00 -6.52 -2.20
C SER A 207 24.22 -6.57 -3.13
N ARG A 208 25.35 -7.05 -2.62
CA ARG A 208 26.57 -7.28 -3.41
C ARG A 208 26.43 -8.54 -4.24
N LYS A 209 27.03 -8.54 -5.44
CA LYS A 209 27.01 -9.70 -6.36
C LYS A 209 27.53 -10.96 -5.66
N GLY A 210 26.75 -12.03 -5.70
CA GLY A 210 27.08 -13.32 -5.07
C GLY A 210 26.97 -13.35 -3.54
N LYS A 211 26.50 -12.27 -2.90
CA LYS A 211 26.28 -12.18 -1.44
C LYS A 211 24.83 -11.86 -1.09
N GLY A 212 23.88 -12.18 -1.98
CA GLY A 212 22.47 -11.82 -1.85
C GLY A 212 21.86 -12.21 -0.51
N GLU A 213 21.91 -13.49 -0.12
CA GLU A 213 21.35 -13.96 1.15
C GLU A 213 22.05 -13.31 2.36
N ALA A 214 23.38 -13.30 2.37
CA ALA A 214 24.17 -12.74 3.46
C ALA A 214 23.90 -11.25 3.67
N ASP A 215 23.83 -10.47 2.58
CA ASP A 215 23.51 -9.04 2.64
C ASP A 215 22.05 -8.80 3.00
N PHE A 216 21.11 -9.60 2.51
CA PHE A 216 19.71 -9.50 2.87
C PHE A 216 19.49 -9.71 4.38
N VAL A 217 20.09 -10.76 4.95
CA VAL A 217 20.04 -11.05 6.39
C VAL A 217 20.72 -9.93 7.18
N ALA A 218 21.99 -9.63 6.88
CA ALA A 218 22.77 -8.67 7.66
C ALA A 218 22.17 -7.25 7.62
N ARG A 219 21.66 -6.80 6.46
CA ARG A 219 21.10 -5.45 6.33
C ARG A 219 19.69 -5.33 6.89
N SER A 220 18.92 -6.42 6.89
CA SER A 220 17.59 -6.43 7.52
C SER A 220 17.65 -6.22 9.03
N ALA A 221 18.79 -6.50 9.68
CA ALA A 221 19.00 -6.22 11.10
C ALA A 221 18.84 -4.72 11.45
N LEU A 222 19.09 -3.81 10.50
CA LEU A 222 18.80 -2.38 10.66
C LEU A 222 17.30 -2.13 10.85
N PHE A 223 16.46 -2.94 10.20
CA PHE A 223 15.03 -2.73 10.12
C PHE A 223 14.27 -3.40 11.26
N ILE A 224 14.70 -4.59 11.68
CA ILE A 224 13.94 -5.44 12.60
C ILE A 224 14.69 -5.75 13.91
N GLY A 225 15.92 -5.24 14.05
CA GLY A 225 16.81 -5.55 15.15
C GLY A 225 17.59 -6.86 14.95
N ALA A 226 18.53 -7.11 15.86
CA ALA A 226 19.37 -8.31 15.85
C ALA A 226 18.61 -9.56 16.31
N GLY A 227 19.14 -10.74 15.98
CA GLY A 227 18.62 -12.03 16.46
C GLY A 227 17.44 -12.59 15.65
N GLN A 228 17.16 -12.01 14.48
CA GLN A 228 16.10 -12.46 13.56
C GLN A 228 16.65 -13.16 12.32
N ASP A 229 17.96 -13.45 12.31
CA ASP A 229 18.73 -13.92 11.17
C ASP A 229 18.15 -15.22 10.58
N ALA A 230 17.73 -16.14 11.44
CA ALA A 230 17.13 -17.41 11.02
C ALA A 230 15.82 -17.20 10.25
N ALA A 231 14.94 -16.34 10.76
CA ALA A 231 13.65 -16.04 10.13
C ALA A 231 13.83 -15.30 8.80
N ILE A 232 14.72 -14.31 8.75
CA ILE A 232 15.00 -13.55 7.52
C ILE A 232 15.70 -14.41 6.47
N GLY A 233 16.64 -15.27 6.89
CA GLY A 233 17.29 -16.22 6.00
C GLY A 233 16.28 -17.21 5.40
N GLU A 234 15.36 -17.71 6.21
CA GLU A 234 14.26 -18.57 5.72
C GLU A 234 13.38 -17.85 4.69
N MET A 235 12.96 -16.60 4.95
CA MET A 235 12.20 -15.79 3.98
C MET A 235 12.96 -15.61 2.66
N TYR A 236 14.27 -15.32 2.74
CA TYR A 236 15.10 -15.15 1.55
C TYR A 236 15.20 -16.44 0.72
N ARG A 237 15.41 -17.58 1.38
CA ARG A 237 15.46 -18.87 0.69
C ARG A 237 14.11 -19.26 0.07
N MET A 238 13.00 -19.00 0.75
CA MET A 238 11.64 -19.18 0.18
C MET A 238 11.45 -18.33 -1.08
N ARG A 239 11.83 -17.04 -1.04
CA ARG A 239 11.82 -16.16 -2.22
C ARG A 239 12.70 -16.72 -3.34
N ASN A 240 13.91 -17.20 -3.03
CA ASN A 240 14.81 -17.79 -4.01
C ASN A 240 14.26 -19.10 -4.61
N ALA A 241 13.54 -19.91 -3.83
CA ALA A 241 12.84 -21.07 -4.34
C ALA A 241 11.79 -20.66 -5.39
N VAL A 242 10.95 -19.66 -5.09
CA VAL A 242 9.93 -19.13 -6.02
C VAL A 242 10.56 -18.59 -7.30
N GLU A 243 11.63 -17.79 -7.20
CA GLU A 243 12.36 -17.26 -8.37
C GLU A 243 12.87 -18.37 -9.30
N HIS A 244 13.25 -19.52 -8.73
CA HIS A 244 13.69 -20.70 -9.46
C HIS A 244 12.59 -21.73 -9.72
N LEU A 245 11.32 -21.33 -9.65
CA LEU A 245 10.14 -22.18 -9.91
C LEU A 245 10.09 -23.44 -9.03
N ARG A 246 10.67 -23.37 -7.82
CA ARG A 246 10.58 -24.41 -6.79
C ARG A 246 9.52 -24.02 -5.75
N PRO A 247 8.81 -24.98 -5.13
CA PRO A 247 7.84 -24.68 -4.09
C PRO A 247 8.51 -24.01 -2.90
N ALA A 248 7.99 -22.87 -2.43
CA ALA A 248 8.51 -22.18 -1.24
C ALA A 248 8.50 -23.08 0.01
N GLU A 249 7.59 -24.04 0.07
CA GLU A 249 7.44 -25.00 1.17
C GLU A 249 8.69 -25.85 1.40
N SER A 250 9.54 -26.07 0.38
CA SER A 250 10.76 -26.85 0.54
C SER A 250 11.79 -26.19 1.46
N GLU A 251 11.64 -24.89 1.70
CA GLU A 251 12.52 -24.09 2.55
C GLU A 251 11.93 -23.85 3.95
N ALA A 252 10.74 -24.41 4.26
CA ALA A 252 10.06 -24.26 5.55
C ALA A 252 10.74 -25.11 6.65
N VAL A 253 11.50 -24.45 7.52
CA VAL A 253 12.33 -25.08 8.54
C VAL A 253 11.48 -25.58 9.72
N GLY A 254 11.73 -26.82 10.14
CA GLY A 254 11.09 -27.42 11.32
C GLY A 254 9.63 -27.87 11.11
N CYS A 255 9.12 -27.86 9.88
CA CYS A 255 7.79 -28.33 9.54
C CYS A 255 7.82 -29.79 9.06
N ILE A 256 7.07 -30.67 9.72
CA ILE A 256 7.07 -32.12 9.46
C ILE A 256 6.13 -32.49 8.30
N ASP A 257 4.98 -31.81 8.21
CA ASP A 257 3.96 -32.11 7.22
C ASP A 257 3.68 -30.91 6.28
N ARG A 258 3.00 -31.22 5.17
CA ARG A 258 2.69 -30.25 4.11
C ARG A 258 1.79 -29.11 4.60
N ARG A 259 0.89 -29.36 5.54
CA ARG A 259 0.02 -28.32 6.12
C ARG A 259 0.84 -27.33 6.93
N ALA A 260 1.74 -27.83 7.79
CA ALA A 260 2.67 -27.01 8.56
C ALA A 260 3.59 -26.18 7.65
N GLN A 261 4.10 -26.77 6.56
CA GLN A 261 4.93 -26.05 5.58
C GLN A 261 4.15 -24.91 4.89
N ARG A 262 2.93 -25.16 4.42
CA ARG A 262 2.08 -24.13 3.79
C ARG A 262 1.72 -23.02 4.78
N LEU A 263 1.38 -23.36 6.01
CA LEU A 263 1.14 -22.39 7.09
C LEU A 263 2.38 -21.53 7.35
N ARG A 264 3.57 -22.12 7.35
CA ARG A 264 4.83 -21.37 7.48
C ARG A 264 5.03 -20.38 6.34
N VAL A 265 4.73 -20.75 5.09
CA VAL A 265 4.81 -19.81 3.95
C VAL A 265 3.86 -18.63 4.14
N ILE A 266 2.62 -18.86 4.58
CA ILE A 266 1.65 -17.79 4.87
C ILE A 266 2.16 -16.87 5.99
N GLU A 267 2.67 -17.46 7.07
CA GLU A 267 3.25 -16.72 8.19
C GLU A 267 4.41 -15.84 7.71
N ARG A 268 5.39 -16.43 7.00
CA ARG A 268 6.54 -15.70 6.44
C ARG A 268 6.12 -14.63 5.46
N SER A 269 5.13 -14.88 4.59
CA SER A 269 4.56 -13.90 3.66
C SER A 269 3.95 -12.70 4.39
N THR A 270 3.26 -12.94 5.50
CA THR A 270 2.64 -11.88 6.31
C THR A 270 3.70 -11.10 7.10
N GLN A 271 4.73 -11.78 7.59
CA GLN A 271 5.85 -11.14 8.29
C GLN A 271 6.66 -10.23 7.36
N VAL A 272 7.04 -10.73 6.18
CA VAL A 272 7.80 -9.93 5.21
C VAL A 272 6.97 -8.77 4.66
N GLU A 273 5.66 -8.91 4.50
CA GLU A 273 4.77 -7.78 4.17
C GLU A 273 4.93 -6.65 5.17
N LYS A 274 4.85 -6.96 6.48
CA LYS A 274 4.97 -5.96 7.55
C LYS A 274 6.35 -5.30 7.58
N ILE A 275 7.40 -6.06 7.30
CA ILE A 275 8.77 -5.51 7.19
C ILE A 275 8.86 -4.57 5.99
N ALA A 276 8.45 -5.01 4.80
CA ALA A 276 8.46 -4.21 3.58
C ALA A 276 7.67 -2.90 3.76
N ARG A 277 6.49 -3.01 4.36
CA ARG A 277 5.63 -1.90 4.74
C ARG A 277 6.34 -0.90 5.66
N TYR A 278 6.94 -1.40 6.74
CA TYR A 278 7.71 -0.59 7.68
C TYR A 278 8.88 0.13 6.97
N CYS A 279 9.63 -0.58 6.12
CA CYS A 279 10.74 -0.01 5.36
C CYS A 279 10.27 1.10 4.41
N LEU A 280 9.18 0.89 3.65
CA LEU A 280 8.64 1.93 2.77
C LEU A 280 8.15 3.15 3.56
N GLN A 281 7.43 2.95 4.68
CA GLN A 281 7.01 4.06 5.53
C GLN A 281 8.21 4.86 6.06
N ARG A 282 9.29 4.17 6.48
CA ARG A 282 10.52 4.82 6.95
C ARG A 282 11.18 5.64 5.85
N VAL A 283 11.39 5.03 4.69
CA VAL A 283 12.04 5.70 3.56
C VAL A 283 11.23 6.90 3.09
N LEU A 284 9.93 6.73 2.83
CA LEU A 284 9.08 7.78 2.24
C LEU A 284 8.80 8.93 3.20
N LEU A 285 8.81 8.71 4.53
CA LEU A 285 8.58 9.76 5.52
C LEU A 285 9.88 10.42 6.02
N ASN A 286 11.05 10.00 5.54
CA ASN A 286 12.33 10.59 5.91
C ASN A 286 13.04 11.13 4.66
N PRO A 287 13.11 12.47 4.47
CA PRO A 287 13.77 13.09 3.32
C PRO A 287 15.23 12.63 3.11
N GLU A 288 15.96 12.34 4.18
CA GLU A 288 17.33 11.84 4.09
C GLU A 288 17.38 10.44 3.43
N LEU A 289 16.43 9.57 3.78
CA LEU A 289 16.34 8.22 3.20
C LEU A 289 15.79 8.25 1.78
N VAL A 290 14.86 9.17 1.46
CA VAL A 290 14.45 9.42 0.07
C VAL A 290 15.66 9.82 -0.77
N ALA A 291 16.47 10.76 -0.29
CA ALA A 291 17.67 11.21 -0.99
C ALA A 291 18.71 10.08 -1.15
N ALA A 292 18.90 9.23 -0.15
CA ALA A 292 19.74 8.04 -0.25
C ALA A 292 19.24 7.06 -1.34
N GLY A 293 17.93 7.01 -1.59
CA GLY A 293 17.32 6.18 -2.63
C GLY A 293 17.29 6.81 -4.04
N LYS A 294 17.97 7.94 -4.27
CA LYS A 294 17.96 8.67 -5.54
C LYS A 294 18.58 7.86 -6.69
N ASP A 295 19.76 7.32 -6.46
CA ASP A 295 20.53 6.55 -7.43
C ASP A 295 21.42 5.52 -6.70
N GLU A 296 22.11 4.67 -7.46
CA GLU A 296 22.95 3.61 -6.90
C GLU A 296 24.12 4.17 -6.07
N ALA A 297 24.72 5.28 -6.51
CA ALA A 297 25.83 5.92 -5.79
C ALA A 297 25.38 6.50 -4.43
N SER A 298 24.23 7.16 -4.37
CA SER A 298 23.65 7.69 -3.13
C SER A 298 23.29 6.55 -2.17
N LEU A 299 22.80 5.43 -2.70
CA LEU A 299 22.45 4.26 -1.92
C LEU A 299 23.71 3.54 -1.38
N GLU A 300 24.74 3.40 -2.21
CA GLU A 300 26.07 2.93 -1.80
C GLU A 300 26.64 3.78 -0.67
N GLN A 301 26.59 5.10 -0.82
CA GLN A 301 27.07 6.05 0.20
C GLN A 301 26.31 5.89 1.52
N PHE A 302 24.99 5.67 1.49
CA PHE A 302 24.23 5.39 2.71
C PHE A 302 24.69 4.08 3.38
N TRP A 303 24.87 3.02 2.59
CA TRP A 303 25.24 1.71 3.12
C TRP A 303 26.71 1.61 3.55
N SER A 304 27.58 2.49 3.08
CA SER A 304 28.99 2.60 3.49
C SER A 304 29.19 3.36 4.82
N ARG A 305 28.15 4.01 5.34
CA ARG A 305 28.20 4.65 6.66
C ARG A 305 28.40 3.63 7.78
N SER A 306 28.84 4.11 8.95
CA SER A 306 28.92 3.28 10.14
C SER A 306 27.54 2.71 10.53
N GLU A 307 27.52 1.63 11.31
CA GLU A 307 26.26 1.07 11.82
C GLU A 307 25.46 2.06 12.65
N ASP A 308 26.14 2.86 13.47
CA ASP A 308 25.51 3.87 14.32
C ASP A 308 24.91 5.02 13.49
N ASP A 309 25.60 5.49 12.46
CA ASP A 309 25.07 6.53 11.56
C ASP A 309 23.85 6.02 10.78
N ARG A 310 23.87 4.76 10.33
CA ARG A 310 22.71 4.15 9.66
C ARG A 310 21.53 4.02 10.62
N ARG A 311 21.75 3.56 11.85
CA ARG A 311 20.71 3.49 12.89
C ARG A 311 20.14 4.85 13.23
N LYS A 312 20.99 5.88 13.34
CA LYS A 312 20.56 7.25 13.60
C LYS A 312 19.66 7.79 12.49
N ALA A 313 20.04 7.57 11.22
CA ALA A 313 19.23 7.98 10.07
C ALA A 313 17.94 7.16 9.94
N TRP A 314 17.99 5.85 10.22
CA TRP A 314 16.84 4.95 10.07
C TRP A 314 15.80 5.09 11.20
N GLY A 315 16.28 5.29 12.43
CA GLY A 315 15.48 5.28 13.65
C GLY A 315 15.24 3.88 14.22
N ASN A 316 14.31 3.79 15.17
CA ASN A 316 14.04 2.57 15.94
C ASN A 316 13.60 1.41 15.05
N PRO A 317 14.17 0.20 15.18
CA PRO A 317 13.74 -0.97 14.41
C PRO A 317 12.29 -1.38 14.75
N LEU A 318 11.66 -2.10 13.82
CA LEU A 318 10.41 -2.79 14.04
C LEU A 318 10.62 -3.93 15.04
N HIS A 319 9.91 -3.90 16.17
CA HIS A 319 9.99 -4.97 17.17
C HIS A 319 9.35 -6.27 16.66
N PHE A 320 10.16 -7.20 16.15
CA PHE A 320 9.73 -8.44 15.52
C PHE A 320 8.77 -9.25 16.41
N ASN A 321 9.17 -9.56 17.65
CA ASN A 321 8.41 -10.47 18.52
C ASN A 321 7.06 -9.90 19.02
N GLN A 322 6.92 -8.58 19.12
CA GLN A 322 5.67 -7.95 19.57
C GLN A 322 4.66 -7.80 18.42
N HIS A 323 5.14 -7.67 17.19
CA HIS A 323 4.28 -7.35 16.04
C HIS A 323 4.10 -8.51 15.06
N LEU A 324 4.87 -9.61 15.17
CA LEU A 324 4.97 -10.65 14.14
C LEU A 324 4.76 -12.10 14.63
N ALA A 325 4.70 -12.34 15.95
CA ALA A 325 4.71 -13.70 16.50
C ALA A 325 3.40 -14.50 16.32
N VAL A 326 2.24 -13.83 16.19
CA VAL A 326 0.94 -14.50 15.98
C VAL A 326 0.12 -13.69 14.97
N LEU A 327 0.43 -13.85 13.69
CA LEU A 327 -0.29 -13.17 12.60
C LEU A 327 -1.29 -14.07 11.87
N VAL A 328 -1.04 -15.37 11.95
CA VAL A 328 -1.83 -16.39 11.31
C VAL A 328 -2.27 -17.30 12.42
N ASP A 329 -3.57 -17.32 12.68
CA ASP A 329 -4.15 -18.30 13.58
C ASP A 329 -4.53 -19.54 12.75
N PRO A 330 -3.83 -20.67 12.93
CA PRO A 330 -4.02 -21.86 12.11
C PRO A 330 -5.44 -22.43 12.13
N GLN A 331 -6.24 -22.12 13.16
CA GLN A 331 -7.61 -22.62 13.27
C GLN A 331 -8.55 -21.99 12.23
N TYR A 332 -8.22 -20.79 11.73
CA TYR A 332 -9.01 -20.08 10.71
C TYR A 332 -8.47 -20.30 9.29
N VAL A 333 -7.44 -21.12 9.11
CA VAL A 333 -6.86 -21.44 7.79
C VAL A 333 -7.33 -22.83 7.35
N THR A 334 -8.23 -22.86 6.37
CA THR A 334 -8.80 -24.11 5.86
C THR A 334 -7.81 -24.84 4.94
N ASN A 335 -8.07 -26.11 4.68
CA ASN A 335 -7.30 -26.86 3.68
C ASN A 335 -7.45 -26.29 2.26
N GLN A 336 -8.61 -25.72 1.94
CA GLN A 336 -8.84 -25.01 0.68
C GLN A 336 -7.94 -23.78 0.54
N ASP A 337 -7.79 -22.99 1.62
CA ASP A 337 -6.89 -21.83 1.65
C ASP A 337 -5.42 -22.22 1.42
N LEU A 338 -5.05 -23.46 1.78
CA LEU A 338 -3.71 -24.02 1.62
C LEU A 338 -3.52 -24.77 0.30
N GLY A 339 -4.57 -24.91 -0.52
CA GLY A 339 -4.55 -25.74 -1.73
C GLY A 339 -4.30 -27.23 -1.44
N LEU A 340 -4.76 -27.72 -0.29
CA LEU A 340 -4.70 -29.12 0.13
C LEU A 340 -6.09 -29.72 -0.06
N ASN A 341 -6.37 -30.29 -1.24
CA ASN A 341 -7.60 -31.06 -1.47
C ASN A 341 -7.35 -32.55 -1.28
#